data_AF-A0A4R7HZZ5-F1
#
_entry.id   AF-A0A4R7HZZ5-F1
#
_cell.length_a   1.000
_cell.length_b   1.000
_cell.length_c   1.000
_cell.angle_alpha   90.00
_cell.angle_beta   90.00
_cell.angle_gamma   90.00
#
_symmetry.space_group_name_H-M   'P 1'
#
loop_
_entity.id
_entity.type
_entity.pdbx_description
1 polymer ?
#
loop_
_entity_poly.entity_id
_entity_poly.type
_entity_poly.pdbx_seq_one_letter_code
_entity_poly.pdbx_strand_id
1 'polypeptide(L)'
;MAKSSSTRAGYQYRPGIVGKHVFRVRETYVAGAAAEMLRKRQVGAAKLDLVLRGIALWPEHAGQRTPGLVLRRNISYEDLHDLCRDPHVFTMTLPEDAMYDPEIVDKKREWVRAQLQILERRKLVRRVPFAAGRRPDIIVLRDDGSEEEFDDPGARAGQVPGNSYVNVHGPVISDPRFGLWGAPELAAYYCAMTAERFDPQPPSVAGTGEWCRPVGWFGGDRRPSGHVTYPFGERTIRTGLLALEEQGWISMRMLSRWRGSRFARRRRVVANKFVNAKARVKIVDLANHRTGSPSKKSAQGS
;
A
#
# COMPACT_ATOMS: atom_id res chain seq x y z
N MET A 1 28.00 10.66 -22.07
CA MET A 1 26.74 9.99 -21.67
C MET A 1 26.40 10.38 -20.24
N ALA A 2 25.41 11.25 -20.05
CA ALA A 2 25.02 11.70 -18.72
C ALA A 2 24.35 10.55 -17.96
N LYS A 3 24.89 10.18 -16.79
CA LYS A 3 24.18 9.35 -15.82
C LYS A 3 22.90 10.09 -15.44
N SER A 4 21.75 9.62 -15.90
CA SER A 4 20.45 10.04 -15.38
C SER A 4 20.49 9.83 -13.87
N SER A 5 20.58 10.93 -13.11
CA SER A 5 20.40 10.92 -11.67
C SER A 5 18.93 10.56 -11.43
N SER A 6 18.65 9.27 -11.26
CA SER A 6 17.31 8.81 -10.94
C SER A 6 16.88 9.50 -9.65
N THR A 7 15.99 10.47 -9.77
CA THR A 7 15.59 11.36 -8.68
C THR A 7 15.11 10.51 -7.51
N ARG A 8 15.80 10.65 -6.38
CA ARG A 8 15.45 10.10 -5.07
C ARG A 8 14.18 10.81 -4.61
N ALA A 9 13.04 10.53 -5.21
CA ALA A 9 11.77 11.14 -4.83
C ALA A 9 10.94 10.12 -4.04
N GLY A 10 10.46 10.52 -2.86
CA GLY A 10 9.47 9.77 -2.08
C GLY A 10 8.12 10.48 -2.11
N TYR A 11 7.06 9.81 -1.67
CA TYR A 11 5.77 10.48 -1.44
C TYR A 11 5.59 10.75 0.03
N GLN A 12 5.07 11.93 0.35
CA GLN A 12 4.65 12.27 1.68
C GLN A 12 3.33 11.54 1.98
N TYR A 13 3.38 10.57 2.89
CA TYR A 13 2.18 9.88 3.38
C TYR A 13 1.45 10.79 4.38
N ARG A 14 2.22 11.49 5.22
CA ARG A 14 1.80 12.58 6.12
C ARG A 14 2.98 13.54 6.34
N PRO A 15 2.80 14.75 6.88
CA PRO A 15 3.91 15.60 7.32
C PRO A 15 4.99 14.81 8.10
N GLY A 16 6.23 14.82 7.60
CA GLY A 16 7.36 14.09 8.19
C GLY A 16 7.44 12.60 7.90
N ILE A 17 6.43 12.02 7.23
CA ILE A 17 6.37 10.60 6.85
C ILE A 17 6.48 10.45 5.35
N VAL A 18 7.56 9.84 4.89
CA VAL A 18 7.80 9.62 3.46
C VAL A 18 7.97 8.13 3.20
N GLY A 19 7.35 7.64 2.13
CA GLY A 19 7.40 6.24 1.72
C GLY A 19 7.76 6.05 0.25
N LYS A 20 7.91 4.80 -0.16
CA LYS A 20 8.28 4.43 -1.53
C LYS A 20 7.16 4.71 -2.53
N HIS A 21 7.58 5.07 -3.75
CA HIS A 21 6.70 5.30 -4.90
C HIS A 21 5.86 4.09 -5.28
N VAL A 22 6.51 2.97 -5.56
CA VAL A 22 5.89 1.68 -5.86
C VAL A 22 6.73 0.61 -5.17
N PHE A 23 6.08 -0.31 -4.51
CA PHE A 23 6.70 -1.51 -3.96
C PHE A 23 5.96 -2.75 -4.43
N ARG A 24 6.54 -3.93 -4.20
CA ARG A 24 5.97 -5.20 -4.62
C ARG A 24 5.66 -6.08 -3.42
N VAL A 25 4.54 -6.77 -3.50
CA VAL A 25 4.18 -7.87 -2.60
C VAL A 25 3.96 -9.12 -3.42
N ARG A 26 4.26 -10.29 -2.86
CA ARG A 26 4.06 -11.58 -3.53
C ARG A 26 2.58 -11.85 -3.74
N GLU A 27 2.24 -12.50 -4.85
CA GLU A 27 0.87 -12.98 -5.07
C GLU A 27 0.48 -14.04 -4.02
N THR A 28 1.43 -14.83 -3.51
CA THR A 28 1.20 -15.78 -2.42
C THR A 28 0.82 -15.08 -1.11
N TYR A 29 1.37 -13.90 -0.84
CA TYR A 29 0.92 -13.06 0.26
C TYR A 29 -0.52 -12.59 0.07
N VAL A 30 -0.88 -12.17 -1.16
CA VAL A 30 -2.25 -11.75 -1.46
C VAL A 30 -3.23 -12.91 -1.25
N ALA A 31 -2.90 -14.08 -1.78
CA ALA A 31 -3.74 -15.27 -1.69
C ALA A 31 -3.82 -15.87 -0.28
N GLY A 32 -2.73 -15.79 0.48
CA GLY A 32 -2.65 -16.29 1.84
C GLY A 32 -3.02 -15.22 2.86
N ALA A 33 -2.05 -14.42 3.27
CA ALA A 33 -2.18 -13.50 4.39
C ALA A 33 -3.24 -12.40 4.17
N ALA A 34 -3.22 -11.71 3.02
CA ALA A 34 -4.15 -10.61 2.77
C ALA A 34 -5.59 -11.13 2.66
N ALA A 35 -5.82 -12.17 1.85
CA ALA A 35 -7.16 -12.73 1.70
C ALA A 35 -7.74 -13.27 3.00
N GLU A 36 -6.92 -13.90 3.85
CA GLU A 36 -7.38 -14.37 5.14
C GLU A 36 -7.74 -13.21 6.08
N MET A 37 -6.95 -12.12 6.11
CA MET A 37 -7.29 -10.92 6.87
C MET A 37 -8.61 -10.32 6.39
N LEU A 38 -8.82 -10.18 5.07
CA LEU A 38 -10.05 -9.64 4.51
C LEU A 38 -11.26 -10.53 4.84
N ARG A 39 -11.12 -11.86 4.74
CA ARG A 39 -12.16 -12.82 5.11
C ARG A 39 -12.53 -12.76 6.59
N LYS A 40 -11.55 -12.57 7.47
CA LYS A 40 -11.74 -12.42 8.93
C LYS A 40 -12.16 -11.00 9.34
N ARG A 41 -12.51 -10.12 8.39
CA ARG A 41 -12.87 -8.71 8.62
C ARG A 41 -11.76 -7.89 9.31
N GLN A 42 -10.51 -8.30 9.15
CA GLN A 42 -9.31 -7.64 9.69
C GLN A 42 -8.74 -6.63 8.68
N VAL A 43 -9.60 -5.80 8.10
CA VAL A 43 -9.23 -4.84 7.04
C VAL A 43 -8.19 -3.83 7.56
N GLY A 44 -8.32 -3.39 8.81
CA GLY A 44 -7.36 -2.49 9.46
C GLY A 44 -5.94 -3.02 9.46
N ALA A 45 -5.75 -4.29 9.80
CA ALA A 45 -4.45 -4.95 9.76
C ALA A 45 -3.89 -5.03 8.34
N ALA A 46 -4.71 -5.41 7.35
CA ALA A 46 -4.29 -5.46 5.95
C ALA A 46 -3.82 -4.09 5.43
N LYS A 47 -4.53 -3.01 5.76
CA LYS A 47 -4.12 -1.64 5.42
C LYS A 47 -2.84 -1.22 6.12
N LEU A 48 -2.75 -1.50 7.43
CA LEU A 48 -1.57 -1.16 8.22
C LEU A 48 -0.32 -1.86 7.69
N ASP A 49 -0.42 -3.12 7.28
CA ASP A 49 0.70 -3.83 6.66
C ASP A 49 1.17 -3.14 5.38
N LEU A 50 0.26 -2.73 4.48
CA LEU A 50 0.62 -1.98 3.27
C LEU A 50 1.27 -0.63 3.57
N VAL A 51 0.74 0.12 4.54
CA VAL A 51 1.32 1.38 5.01
C VAL A 51 2.74 1.16 5.53
N LEU A 52 2.92 0.18 6.42
CA LEU A 52 4.22 -0.15 6.99
C LEU A 52 5.22 -0.59 5.92
N ARG A 53 4.83 -1.43 4.95
CA ARG A 53 5.67 -1.83 3.80
C ARG A 53 6.08 -0.64 2.96
N GLY A 54 5.16 0.29 2.68
CA GLY A 54 5.43 1.51 1.94
C GLY A 54 6.45 2.42 2.63
N ILE A 55 6.33 2.55 3.97
CA ILE A 55 7.23 3.34 4.82
C ILE A 55 8.60 2.66 5.01
N ALA A 56 8.63 1.34 5.20
CA ALA A 56 9.86 0.57 5.42
C ALA A 56 10.87 0.70 4.28
N LEU A 57 10.40 1.05 3.07
CA LEU A 57 11.21 1.19 1.88
C LEU A 57 11.54 2.66 1.52
N TRP A 58 11.50 3.57 2.50
CA TRP A 58 11.79 5.02 2.34
C TRP A 58 13.15 5.25 1.62
N PRO A 59 13.21 6.00 0.50
CA PRO A 59 14.42 6.02 -0.33
C PRO A 59 15.63 6.81 0.20
N GLU A 60 15.52 7.56 1.31
CA GLU A 60 16.70 8.11 2.00
C GLU A 60 17.60 7.03 2.60
N HIS A 61 17.10 5.80 2.71
CA HIS A 61 17.79 4.69 3.36
C HIS A 61 18.44 3.71 2.39
N ALA A 62 18.67 4.06 1.12
CA ALA A 62 19.36 3.24 0.13
C ALA A 62 20.80 2.86 0.56
N GLY A 63 20.92 1.90 1.49
CA GLY A 63 22.15 1.39 2.08
C GLY A 63 22.47 1.84 3.52
N GLN A 64 21.63 2.62 4.22
CA GLN A 64 21.97 3.19 5.55
C GLN A 64 21.30 2.51 6.75
N ARG A 65 20.37 1.56 6.53
CA ARG A 65 19.70 0.78 7.58
C ARG A 65 19.44 -0.64 7.12
N THR A 66 19.23 -1.53 8.09
CA THR A 66 18.66 -2.86 7.84
C THR A 66 17.30 -2.68 7.13
N PRO A 67 17.06 -3.38 6.00
CA PRO A 67 15.76 -3.40 5.31
C PRO A 67 14.58 -3.64 6.27
N GLY A 68 13.36 -3.30 5.86
CA GLY A 68 12.17 -3.56 6.69
C GLY A 68 11.99 -2.72 7.96
N LEU A 69 12.98 -1.97 8.45
CA LEU A 69 12.84 -1.18 9.69
C LEU A 69 11.96 0.07 9.50
N VAL A 70 10.83 0.14 10.21
CA VAL A 70 9.98 1.34 10.31
C VAL A 70 10.37 2.10 11.57
N LEU A 71 11.04 3.23 11.38
CA LEU A 71 11.57 4.05 12.47
C LEU A 71 10.50 4.67 13.36
N ARG A 72 10.84 4.71 14.65
CA ARG A 72 10.08 5.33 15.72
C ARG A 72 10.20 6.85 15.84
N ARG A 73 11.27 7.47 15.31
CA ARG A 73 11.60 8.87 15.63
C ARG A 73 10.63 9.90 15.03
N ASN A 74 9.92 9.56 13.95
CA ASN A 74 9.10 10.52 13.19
C ASN A 74 7.66 10.06 12.92
N ILE A 75 7.23 8.93 13.49
CA ILE A 75 5.91 8.34 13.19
C ILE A 75 5.25 7.89 14.48
N SER A 76 4.14 8.52 14.86
CA SER A 76 3.31 8.13 16.01
C SER A 76 2.35 6.98 15.66
N TYR A 77 1.65 6.39 16.64
CA TYR A 77 0.60 5.40 16.33
C TYR A 77 -0.65 6.09 15.78
N GLU A 78 -0.88 7.31 16.21
CA GLU A 78 -1.92 8.22 15.76
C GLU A 78 -1.75 8.50 14.26
N ASP A 79 -0.50 8.72 13.81
CA ASP A 79 -0.19 8.86 12.38
C ASP A 79 -0.51 7.60 11.58
N LEU A 80 -0.13 6.43 12.09
CA LEU A 80 -0.41 5.15 11.45
C LEU A 80 -1.91 4.83 11.40
N HIS A 81 -2.64 5.20 12.46
CA HIS A 81 -4.09 5.05 12.53
C HIS A 81 -4.76 5.85 11.42
N ASP A 82 -4.47 7.14 11.35
CA ASP A 82 -5.13 8.07 10.42
C ASP A 82 -4.77 7.80 8.95
N LEU A 83 -3.64 7.13 8.68
CA LEU A 83 -3.32 6.62 7.35
C LEU A 83 -4.20 5.43 6.94
N CYS A 84 -4.66 4.63 7.90
CA CYS A 84 -5.39 3.39 7.64
C CYS A 84 -6.91 3.53 7.80
N ARG A 85 -7.36 4.57 8.48
CA ARG A 85 -8.75 4.73 8.92
C ARG A 85 -9.15 6.19 8.85
N ASP A 86 -10.42 6.44 8.56
CA ASP A 86 -10.99 7.79 8.63
C ASP A 86 -10.68 8.41 10.00
N PRO A 87 -9.99 9.57 10.05
CA PRO A 87 -9.67 10.23 11.30
C PRO A 87 -10.91 10.64 12.11
N HIS A 88 -12.07 10.79 11.46
CA HIS A 88 -13.32 11.21 12.10
C HIS A 88 -14.05 10.08 12.84
N VAL A 89 -13.52 8.86 12.82
CA VAL A 89 -14.15 7.73 13.54
C VAL A 89 -14.20 7.98 15.05
N PHE A 90 -13.27 8.77 15.57
CA PHE A 90 -13.21 9.11 17.00
C PHE A 90 -13.54 10.57 17.29
N THR A 91 -13.68 11.43 16.28
CA THR A 91 -13.86 12.88 16.43
C THR A 91 -14.71 13.42 15.26
N MET A 92 -15.48 14.50 15.43
CA MET A 92 -16.12 15.18 14.27
C MET A 92 -15.24 16.28 13.65
N THR A 93 -14.02 16.46 14.14
CA THR A 93 -13.09 17.55 13.78
C THR A 93 -11.84 17.01 13.08
N LEU A 94 -11.37 17.71 12.05
CA LEU A 94 -10.14 17.34 11.33
C LEU A 94 -8.95 17.21 12.31
N PRO A 95 -8.01 16.25 12.11
CA PRO A 95 -6.84 16.09 12.98
C PRO A 95 -6.00 17.35 13.16
N GLU A 96 -6.07 18.26 12.19
CA GLU A 96 -5.33 19.52 12.12
C GLU A 96 -5.96 20.59 13.04
N ASP A 97 -7.26 20.46 13.31
CA ASP A 97 -8.11 21.42 14.04
C ASP A 97 -8.64 20.87 15.37
N ALA A 98 -8.43 19.57 15.64
CA ALA A 98 -8.86 18.94 16.87
C ALA A 98 -8.00 19.44 18.04
N MET A 99 -8.65 20.05 19.05
CA MET A 99 -8.04 20.18 20.38
C MET A 99 -7.52 18.82 20.82
N TYR A 100 -6.30 18.79 21.36
CA TYR A 100 -5.66 17.56 21.85
C TYR A 100 -6.57 16.89 22.88
N ASP A 101 -7.22 15.79 22.48
CA ASP A 101 -8.03 14.94 23.35
C ASP A 101 -7.22 13.66 23.67
N PRO A 102 -6.74 13.50 24.93
CA PRO A 102 -5.99 12.33 25.36
C PRO A 102 -6.74 11.00 25.16
N GLU A 103 -8.06 10.99 25.30
CA GLU A 103 -8.87 9.78 25.18
C GLU A 103 -8.93 9.30 23.73
N ILE A 104 -9.10 10.23 22.79
CA ILE A 104 -9.04 9.93 21.35
C ILE A 104 -7.67 9.38 20.97
N VAL A 105 -6.61 9.99 21.48
CA VAL A 105 -5.23 9.56 21.25
C VAL A 105 -5.02 8.12 21.74
N ASP A 106 -5.51 7.78 22.93
CA ASP A 106 -5.36 6.44 23.47
C ASP A 106 -6.18 5.39 22.70
N LYS A 107 -7.38 5.74 22.22
CA LYS A 107 -8.18 4.87 21.32
C LYS A 107 -7.44 4.59 20.01
N LYS A 108 -6.81 5.59 19.38
CA LYS A 108 -5.99 5.40 18.18
C LYS A 108 -4.82 4.46 18.45
N ARG A 109 -4.12 4.65 19.57
CA ARG A 109 -2.99 3.80 19.98
C ARG A 109 -3.41 2.36 20.24
N GLU A 110 -4.51 2.15 20.95
CA GLU A 110 -5.08 0.84 21.21
C GLU A 110 -5.43 0.13 19.91
N TRP A 111 -6.09 0.84 18.98
CA TRP A 111 -6.43 0.30 17.67
C TRP A 111 -5.18 -0.19 16.90
N VAL A 112 -4.11 0.63 16.85
CA VAL A 112 -2.86 0.23 16.18
C VAL A 112 -2.22 -0.97 16.86
N ARG A 113 -2.17 -1.00 18.21
CA ARG A 113 -1.64 -2.16 18.96
C ARG A 113 -2.39 -3.44 18.59
N ALA A 114 -3.73 -3.39 18.52
CA ALA A 114 -4.54 -4.55 18.14
C ALA A 114 -4.25 -5.00 16.70
N GLN A 115 -4.06 -4.07 15.75
CA GLN A 115 -3.68 -4.43 14.38
C GLN A 115 -2.27 -5.05 14.33
N LEU A 116 -1.30 -4.49 15.06
CA LEU A 116 0.06 -5.03 15.11
C LEU A 116 0.08 -6.46 15.67
N GLN A 117 -0.71 -6.78 16.69
CA GLN A 117 -0.84 -8.16 17.20
C GLN A 117 -1.38 -9.14 16.13
N ILE A 118 -2.26 -8.69 15.24
CA ILE A 118 -2.72 -9.51 14.10
C ILE A 118 -1.56 -9.76 13.14
N LEU A 119 -0.78 -8.72 12.81
CA LEU A 119 0.35 -8.81 11.90
C LEU A 119 1.50 -9.65 12.46
N GLU A 120 1.78 -9.58 13.76
CA GLU A 120 2.77 -10.41 14.45
C GLU A 120 2.41 -11.89 14.42
N ARG A 121 1.15 -12.23 14.72
CA ARG A 121 0.66 -13.63 14.63
C ARG A 121 0.77 -14.20 13.23
N ARG A 122 0.79 -13.34 12.22
CA ARG A 122 0.96 -13.70 10.81
C ARG A 122 2.41 -13.62 10.33
N LYS A 123 3.36 -13.31 11.22
CA LYS A 123 4.77 -13.14 10.89
C LYS A 123 5.03 -12.10 9.79
N LEU A 124 4.22 -11.04 9.76
CA LEU A 124 4.37 -9.93 8.80
C LEU A 124 5.15 -8.75 9.40
N VAL A 125 5.15 -8.64 10.73
CA VAL A 125 5.92 -7.63 11.46
C VAL A 125 6.47 -8.25 12.74
N ARG A 126 7.51 -7.62 13.29
CA ARG A 126 8.08 -7.92 14.61
C ARG A 126 8.27 -6.62 15.39
N ARG A 127 7.74 -6.56 16.61
CA ARG A 127 8.06 -5.47 17.55
C ARG A 127 9.34 -5.80 18.31
N VAL A 128 10.33 -4.90 18.24
CA VAL A 128 11.56 -5.00 19.02
C VAL A 128 11.39 -4.18 20.30
N PRO A 129 11.42 -4.81 21.49
CA PRO A 129 11.33 -4.09 22.75
C PRO A 129 12.46 -3.07 22.88
N PHE A 130 12.15 -1.93 23.48
CA PHE A 130 13.14 -0.93 23.86
C PHE A 130 13.16 -0.79 25.39
N ALA A 131 14.20 -0.18 25.95
CA ALA A 131 14.30 0.13 27.39
C ALA A 131 13.00 0.75 27.96
N ALA A 132 12.75 0.56 29.26
CA ALA A 132 11.47 0.82 29.92
C ALA A 132 10.81 2.17 29.54
N GLY A 133 9.49 2.13 29.25
CA GLY A 133 8.65 3.31 28.98
C GLY A 133 8.63 3.81 27.55
N ARG A 134 9.29 3.11 26.62
CA ARG A 134 9.50 3.57 25.26
C ARG A 134 8.83 2.62 24.24
N ARG A 135 8.08 3.17 23.27
CA ARG A 135 7.44 2.44 22.15
C ARG A 135 8.43 1.49 21.45
N PRO A 136 8.04 0.26 21.08
CA PRO A 136 8.91 -0.65 20.35
C PRO A 136 9.18 -0.17 18.92
N ASP A 137 10.34 -0.54 18.39
CA ASP A 137 10.59 -0.43 16.95
C ASP A 137 9.79 -1.50 16.21
N ILE A 138 9.39 -1.21 14.97
CA ILE A 138 8.64 -2.16 14.13
C ILE A 138 9.53 -2.56 12.97
N ILE A 139 9.82 -3.86 12.86
CA ILE A 139 10.48 -4.45 11.71
C ILE A 139 9.41 -5.12 10.85
N VAL A 140 9.29 -4.69 9.60
CA VAL A 140 8.42 -5.30 8.58
C VAL A 140 9.16 -6.49 7.99
N LEU A 141 8.47 -7.63 7.90
CA LEU A 141 9.05 -8.89 7.46
C LEU A 141 8.67 -9.21 6.01
N ARG A 142 9.51 -10.04 5.38
CA ARG A 142 9.24 -10.63 4.08
C ARG A 142 7.93 -11.38 4.08
N ASP A 143 7.29 -11.38 2.94
CA ASP A 143 5.96 -11.90 2.71
C ASP A 143 5.95 -13.35 2.18
N ASP A 144 7.09 -14.04 2.32
CA ASP A 144 7.28 -15.48 2.08
C ASP A 144 7.33 -16.32 3.37
N GLY A 145 7.22 -15.68 4.54
CA GLY A 145 7.22 -16.38 5.82
C GLY A 145 8.61 -16.77 6.35
N SER A 146 9.69 -16.32 5.69
CA SER A 146 11.08 -16.51 6.14
C SER A 146 11.42 -15.80 7.45
N GLU A 147 10.58 -14.85 7.88
CA GLU A 147 10.83 -13.93 9.01
C GLU A 147 12.06 -13.03 8.80
N GLU A 148 12.62 -13.01 7.60
CA GLU A 148 13.64 -12.06 7.20
C GLU A 148 13.02 -10.67 7.00
N GLU A 149 13.85 -9.64 7.01
CA GLU A 149 13.41 -8.27 6.84
C GLU A 149 12.90 -7.98 5.44
N PHE A 150 11.82 -7.22 5.34
CA PHE A 150 11.18 -6.91 4.08
C PHE A 150 12.11 -6.17 3.13
N ASP A 151 12.27 -6.73 1.94
CA ASP A 151 12.91 -6.10 0.80
C ASP A 151 11.94 -6.07 -0.40
N ASP A 152 12.01 -4.99 -1.19
CA ASP A 152 11.35 -4.97 -2.49
C ASP A 152 12.33 -5.49 -3.55
N PRO A 153 12.04 -6.61 -4.22
CA PRO A 153 12.91 -7.19 -5.24
C PRO A 153 13.11 -6.29 -6.47
N GLY A 154 12.39 -5.16 -6.57
CA GLY A 154 12.65 -4.16 -7.59
C GLY A 154 12.38 -4.70 -9.00
N ALA A 155 13.21 -4.29 -9.97
CA ALA A 155 13.10 -4.76 -11.35
C ALA A 155 13.48 -6.25 -11.52
N ARG A 156 14.18 -6.85 -10.55
CA ARG A 156 14.60 -8.27 -10.59
C ARG A 156 13.48 -9.23 -10.19
N ALA A 157 12.36 -8.72 -9.69
CA ALA A 157 11.21 -9.50 -9.23
C ALA A 157 10.64 -10.46 -10.28
N GLY A 158 10.70 -10.13 -11.57
CA GLY A 158 10.22 -10.98 -12.66
C GLY A 158 11.25 -12.00 -13.18
N GLN A 159 12.48 -11.98 -12.65
CA GLN A 159 13.59 -12.81 -13.14
C GLN A 159 13.81 -14.08 -12.32
N VAL A 160 13.14 -14.22 -11.16
CA VAL A 160 13.23 -15.42 -10.33
C VAL A 160 12.04 -16.34 -10.67
N PRO A 161 12.28 -17.51 -11.30
CA PRO A 161 11.23 -18.47 -11.60
C PRO A 161 10.44 -18.84 -10.34
N GLY A 162 9.11 -18.90 -10.44
CA GLY A 162 8.22 -19.24 -9.32
C GLY A 162 7.83 -18.06 -8.42
N ASN A 163 8.47 -16.89 -8.55
CA ASN A 163 8.09 -15.70 -7.79
C ASN A 163 7.18 -14.78 -8.62
N SER A 164 5.97 -14.56 -8.11
CA SER A 164 4.95 -13.73 -8.75
C SER A 164 4.60 -12.57 -7.81
N TYR A 165 4.54 -11.34 -8.32
CA TYR A 165 4.36 -10.13 -7.51
C TYR A 165 3.27 -9.20 -8.04
N VAL A 166 2.61 -8.50 -7.12
CA VAL A 166 1.68 -7.40 -7.38
C VAL A 166 2.37 -6.07 -7.08
N ASN A 167 2.29 -5.13 -8.01
CA ASN A 167 2.74 -3.76 -7.77
C ASN A 167 1.73 -3.05 -6.86
N VAL A 168 2.23 -2.41 -5.82
CA VAL A 168 1.47 -1.58 -4.89
C VAL A 168 1.98 -0.14 -5.00
N HIS A 169 1.04 0.79 -5.19
CA HIS A 169 1.34 2.20 -5.38
C HIS A 169 1.32 2.93 -4.04
N GLY A 170 2.48 3.45 -3.62
CA GLY A 170 2.57 4.34 -2.46
C GLY A 170 1.61 5.52 -2.53
N PRO A 171 1.45 6.22 -3.68
CA PRO A 171 0.46 7.28 -3.83
C PRO A 171 -0.98 6.88 -3.50
N VAL A 172 -1.38 5.64 -3.81
CA VAL A 172 -2.71 5.14 -3.46
C VAL A 172 -2.85 5.03 -1.95
N ILE A 173 -1.84 4.48 -1.28
CA ILE A 173 -1.84 4.29 0.18
C ILE A 173 -1.80 5.62 0.92
N SER A 174 -1.10 6.62 0.39
CA SER A 174 -1.02 7.98 0.97
C SER A 174 -2.25 8.85 0.70
N ASP A 175 -3.12 8.47 -0.25
CA ASP A 175 -4.34 9.21 -0.54
C ASP A 175 -5.34 9.01 0.62
N PRO A 176 -5.91 10.08 1.22
CA PRO A 176 -6.81 9.95 2.37
C PRO A 176 -8.01 9.00 2.13
N ARG A 177 -8.44 8.85 0.88
CA ARG A 177 -9.55 7.95 0.53
C ARG A 177 -9.20 6.47 0.71
N PHE A 178 -7.91 6.12 0.78
CA PHE A 178 -7.48 4.77 1.18
C PHE A 178 -7.97 4.41 2.58
N GLY A 179 -8.03 5.38 3.50
CA GLY A 179 -8.59 5.20 4.85
C GLY A 179 -10.05 4.72 4.83
N LEU A 180 -10.80 5.02 3.77
CA LEU A 180 -12.20 4.65 3.58
C LEU A 180 -12.40 3.25 2.96
N TRP A 181 -11.37 2.65 2.37
CA TRP A 181 -11.50 1.37 1.68
C TRP A 181 -11.93 0.22 2.59
N GLY A 182 -12.87 -0.60 2.12
CA GLY A 182 -13.23 -1.86 2.76
C GLY A 182 -12.41 -3.05 2.24
N ALA A 183 -12.85 -4.25 2.63
CA ALA A 183 -12.36 -5.49 2.04
C ALA A 183 -12.60 -5.58 0.52
N PRO A 184 -13.76 -5.16 -0.03
CA PRO A 184 -14.00 -5.21 -1.48
C PRO A 184 -13.00 -4.39 -2.29
N GLU A 185 -12.73 -3.14 -1.89
CA GLU A 185 -11.82 -2.23 -2.58
C GLU A 185 -10.39 -2.74 -2.56
N LEU A 186 -9.90 -3.25 -1.42
CA LEU A 186 -8.58 -3.87 -1.34
C LEU A 186 -8.46 -5.11 -2.23
N ALA A 187 -9.47 -6.00 -2.22
CA ALA A 187 -9.48 -7.17 -3.08
C ALA A 187 -9.48 -6.78 -4.56
N ALA A 188 -10.34 -5.83 -4.95
CA ALA A 188 -10.41 -5.33 -6.31
C ALA A 188 -9.13 -4.60 -6.74
N TYR A 189 -8.46 -3.89 -5.84
CA TYR A 189 -7.18 -3.27 -6.09
C TYR A 189 -6.10 -4.30 -6.44
N TYR A 190 -5.94 -5.34 -5.62
CA TYR A 190 -5.01 -6.43 -5.92
C TYR A 190 -5.34 -7.12 -7.24
N CYS A 191 -6.62 -7.39 -7.50
CA CYS A 191 -7.08 -7.95 -8.76
C CYS A 191 -6.74 -7.04 -9.96
N ALA A 192 -7.02 -5.74 -9.88
CA ALA A 192 -6.78 -4.80 -10.97
C ALA A 192 -5.28 -4.63 -11.29
N MET A 193 -4.43 -4.54 -10.27
CA MET A 193 -2.98 -4.48 -10.44
C MET A 193 -2.41 -5.79 -11.02
N THR A 194 -2.98 -6.92 -10.63
CA THR A 194 -2.59 -8.24 -11.16
C THR A 194 -3.03 -8.40 -12.61
N ALA A 195 -4.26 -8.05 -12.95
CA ALA A 195 -4.80 -8.18 -14.29
C ALA A 195 -4.04 -7.34 -15.32
N GLU A 196 -3.66 -6.12 -14.95
CA GLU A 196 -2.83 -5.23 -15.77
C GLU A 196 -1.48 -5.86 -16.11
N ARG A 197 -0.82 -6.49 -15.12
CA ARG A 197 0.47 -7.13 -15.32
C ARG A 197 0.41 -8.29 -16.33
N PHE A 198 -0.70 -9.02 -16.33
CA PHE A 198 -0.94 -10.15 -17.24
C PHE A 198 -1.62 -9.72 -18.54
N ASP A 199 -1.68 -8.43 -18.80
CA ASP A 199 -2.08 -7.95 -20.10
C ASP A 199 -1.00 -8.26 -21.16
N PRO A 200 -1.34 -8.64 -22.41
CA PRO A 200 -0.34 -8.95 -23.43
C PRO A 200 0.51 -7.75 -23.86
N GLN A 201 0.03 -6.53 -23.62
CA GLN A 201 0.78 -5.29 -23.85
C GLN A 201 0.75 -4.50 -22.53
N PRO A 202 1.50 -4.98 -21.52
CA PRO A 202 1.48 -4.35 -20.21
C PRO A 202 2.02 -2.92 -20.34
N PRO A 203 1.50 -1.96 -19.56
CA PRO A 203 1.95 -0.59 -19.63
C PRO A 203 3.40 -0.47 -19.14
N SER A 204 4.13 0.53 -19.65
CA SER A 204 5.47 0.88 -19.14
C SER A 204 5.43 1.40 -17.69
N VAL A 205 4.29 1.94 -17.27
CA VAL A 205 4.04 2.45 -15.91
C VAL A 205 2.89 1.67 -15.29
N ALA A 206 3.17 0.97 -14.19
CA ALA A 206 2.15 0.25 -13.44
C ALA A 206 0.99 1.17 -13.01
N GLY A 207 -0.22 0.62 -12.96
CA GLY A 207 -1.44 1.32 -12.54
C GLY A 207 -2.05 2.24 -13.60
N THR A 208 -1.64 2.12 -14.86
CA THR A 208 -2.14 2.92 -16.01
C THR A 208 -2.75 2.08 -17.13
N GLY A 209 -2.61 0.76 -17.06
CA GLY A 209 -2.95 -0.12 -18.16
C GLY A 209 -4.44 -0.43 -18.23
N GLU A 210 -4.84 -0.93 -19.39
CA GLU A 210 -6.16 -1.48 -19.60
C GLU A 210 -6.10 -3.01 -19.61
N TRP A 211 -7.14 -3.64 -19.09
CA TRP A 211 -7.26 -5.08 -19.09
C TRP A 211 -8.71 -5.52 -19.31
N CYS A 212 -8.86 -6.73 -19.84
CA CYS A 212 -10.15 -7.36 -20.08
C CYS A 212 -10.09 -8.81 -19.55
N ARG A 213 -10.54 -9.00 -18.30
CA ARG A 213 -10.56 -10.30 -17.62
C ARG A 213 -11.92 -10.49 -16.93
N PRO A 214 -12.56 -11.67 -17.07
CA PRO A 214 -13.76 -11.97 -16.29
C PRO A 214 -13.40 -12.13 -14.81
N VAL A 215 -14.35 -11.92 -13.91
CA VAL A 215 -14.10 -11.99 -12.46
C VAL A 215 -13.62 -13.38 -12.02
N GLY A 216 -14.20 -14.46 -12.57
CA GLY A 216 -13.74 -15.84 -12.32
C GLY A 216 -12.26 -16.09 -12.65
N TRP A 217 -11.63 -15.24 -13.48
CA TRP A 217 -10.20 -15.35 -13.80
C TRP A 217 -9.30 -15.22 -12.57
N PHE A 218 -9.69 -14.40 -11.60
CA PHE A 218 -8.94 -14.24 -10.35
C PHE A 218 -9.04 -15.49 -9.46
N GLY A 219 -10.15 -16.22 -9.56
CA GLY A 219 -10.43 -17.48 -8.86
C GLY A 219 -9.80 -18.72 -9.52
N GLY A 220 -9.04 -18.55 -10.61
CA GLY A 220 -8.33 -19.64 -11.29
C GLY A 220 -8.88 -20.02 -12.65
N ASP A 221 -10.08 -19.55 -13.03
CA ASP A 221 -10.65 -19.87 -14.33
C ASP A 221 -9.82 -19.28 -15.47
N ARG A 222 -9.30 -20.12 -16.37
CA ARG A 222 -8.61 -19.67 -17.59
C ARG A 222 -7.33 -18.85 -17.29
N ARG A 223 -6.69 -19.08 -16.14
CA ARG A 223 -5.38 -18.50 -15.83
C ARG A 223 -4.27 -19.46 -16.31
N PRO A 224 -3.13 -18.97 -16.83
CA PRO A 224 -2.05 -19.85 -17.26
C PRO A 224 -1.51 -20.71 -16.08
N SER A 225 -0.83 -21.81 -16.40
CA SER A 225 -0.26 -22.72 -15.41
C SER A 225 0.78 -22.03 -14.51
N GLY A 226 0.78 -22.32 -13.21
CA GLY A 226 1.75 -21.78 -12.24
C GLY A 226 1.37 -20.44 -11.59
N HIS A 227 0.13 -19.98 -11.78
CA HIS A 227 -0.36 -18.73 -11.21
C HIS A 227 -1.00 -18.92 -9.83
N VAL A 228 -0.95 -17.87 -9.01
CA VAL A 228 -1.50 -17.91 -7.64
C VAL A 228 -2.95 -17.44 -7.63
N THR A 229 -3.89 -18.35 -7.46
CA THR A 229 -5.32 -18.04 -7.33
C THR A 229 -5.61 -17.14 -6.13
N TYR A 230 -6.46 -16.13 -6.32
CA TYR A 230 -6.92 -15.28 -5.22
C TYR A 230 -8.26 -15.80 -4.68
N PRO A 231 -8.35 -16.19 -3.40
CA PRO A 231 -9.57 -16.76 -2.83
C PRO A 231 -10.57 -15.66 -2.43
N PHE A 232 -10.76 -14.65 -3.29
CA PHE A 232 -11.79 -13.63 -3.12
C PHE A 232 -13.07 -14.08 -3.83
N GLY A 233 -14.21 -13.91 -3.16
CA GLY A 233 -15.51 -14.21 -3.77
C GLY A 233 -15.81 -13.27 -4.95
N GLU A 234 -16.50 -13.78 -5.98
CA GLU A 234 -16.88 -12.95 -7.14
C GLU A 234 -17.63 -11.68 -6.75
N ARG A 235 -18.56 -11.80 -5.79
CA ARG A 235 -19.32 -10.67 -5.27
C ARG A 235 -18.39 -9.59 -4.68
N THR A 236 -17.41 -9.99 -3.88
CA THR A 236 -16.42 -9.08 -3.28
C THR A 236 -15.64 -8.34 -4.35
N ILE A 237 -15.15 -9.04 -5.37
CA ILE A 237 -14.40 -8.43 -6.47
C ILE A 237 -15.30 -7.45 -7.25
N ARG A 238 -16.54 -7.85 -7.58
CA ARG A 238 -17.48 -6.99 -8.33
C ARG A 238 -17.85 -5.72 -7.55
N THR A 239 -18.20 -5.87 -6.28
CA THR A 239 -18.50 -4.73 -5.39
C THR A 239 -17.29 -3.80 -5.30
N GLY A 240 -16.08 -4.35 -5.13
CA GLY A 240 -14.86 -3.56 -5.08
C GLY A 240 -14.57 -2.81 -6.38
N LEU A 241 -14.72 -3.46 -7.55
CA LEU A 241 -14.52 -2.80 -8.84
C LEU A 241 -15.51 -1.65 -9.06
N LEU A 242 -16.78 -1.81 -8.66
CA LEU A 242 -17.76 -0.72 -8.73
C LEU A 242 -17.38 0.45 -7.81
N ALA A 243 -17.02 0.16 -6.55
CA ALA A 243 -16.58 1.19 -5.61
C ALA A 243 -15.32 1.92 -6.08
N LEU A 244 -14.34 1.20 -6.66
CA LEU A 244 -13.14 1.81 -7.23
C LEU A 244 -13.45 2.66 -8.47
N GLU A 245 -14.42 2.28 -9.29
CA GLU A 245 -14.87 3.10 -10.42
C GLU A 245 -15.54 4.39 -9.95
N GLU A 246 -16.47 4.29 -8.99
CA GLU A 246 -17.17 5.43 -8.38
C GLU A 246 -16.19 6.43 -7.76
N GLN A 247 -15.16 5.93 -7.08
CA GLN A 247 -14.09 6.75 -6.51
C GLN A 247 -13.05 7.26 -7.53
N GLY A 248 -13.22 6.92 -8.82
CA GLY A 248 -12.36 7.35 -9.92
C GLY A 248 -10.97 6.70 -9.96
N TRP A 249 -10.78 5.57 -9.27
CA TRP A 249 -9.53 4.80 -9.27
C TRP A 249 -9.35 3.92 -10.49
N ILE A 250 -10.47 3.53 -11.11
CA ILE A 250 -10.52 2.83 -12.39
C ILE A 250 -11.62 3.45 -13.26
N SER A 251 -11.74 3.01 -14.51
CA SER A 251 -12.96 3.21 -15.30
C SER A 251 -13.29 1.95 -16.08
N MET A 252 -14.57 1.60 -16.16
CA MET A 252 -15.06 0.41 -16.82
C MET A 252 -15.90 0.78 -18.04
N ARG A 253 -15.65 0.11 -19.17
CA ARG A 253 -16.34 0.36 -20.45
C ARG A 253 -16.77 -0.96 -21.08
N MET A 254 -17.98 -1.01 -21.61
CA MET A 254 -18.48 -2.18 -22.35
C MET A 254 -18.18 -2.04 -23.84
N LEU A 255 -17.16 -2.74 -24.32
CA LEU A 255 -16.67 -2.64 -25.69
C LEU A 255 -16.95 -3.92 -26.49
N SER A 256 -17.23 -3.77 -27.80
CA SER A 256 -17.31 -4.86 -28.77
C SER A 256 -15.98 -5.11 -29.51
N ARG A 257 -15.09 -4.12 -29.51
CA ARG A 257 -13.74 -4.18 -30.09
C ARG A 257 -12.73 -3.61 -29.10
N TRP A 258 -11.56 -4.23 -29.00
CA TRP A 258 -10.47 -3.76 -28.16
C TRP A 258 -9.13 -4.11 -28.81
N ARG A 259 -8.25 -3.11 -28.94
CA ARG A 259 -6.92 -3.23 -29.57
C ARG A 259 -6.94 -3.97 -30.90
N GLY A 260 -7.75 -3.47 -31.84
CA GLY A 260 -7.88 -4.03 -33.19
C GLY A 260 -8.76 -5.28 -33.27
N SER A 261 -8.93 -6.04 -32.19
CA SER A 261 -9.65 -7.32 -32.16
C SER A 261 -11.12 -7.17 -31.77
N ARG A 262 -12.02 -7.87 -32.47
CA ARG A 262 -13.45 -7.92 -32.14
C ARG A 262 -13.69 -9.02 -31.10
N PHE A 263 -14.43 -8.72 -30.05
CA PHE A 263 -14.91 -9.73 -29.13
C PHE A 263 -16.14 -10.44 -29.69
N ALA A 264 -16.25 -11.75 -29.45
CA ALA A 264 -17.46 -12.53 -29.80
C ALA A 264 -18.73 -12.02 -29.10
N ARG A 265 -18.58 -11.40 -27.92
CA ARG A 265 -19.64 -10.71 -27.16
C ARG A 265 -19.05 -9.44 -26.57
N ARG A 266 -19.85 -8.41 -26.30
CA ARG A 266 -19.37 -7.21 -25.59
C ARG A 266 -18.69 -7.62 -24.28
N ARG A 267 -17.49 -7.10 -24.04
CA ARG A 267 -16.75 -7.35 -22.81
C ARG A 267 -16.51 -6.06 -22.06
N ARG A 268 -16.40 -6.19 -20.73
CA ARG A 268 -15.97 -5.10 -19.87
C ARG A 268 -14.47 -4.95 -19.99
N VAL A 269 -14.03 -3.77 -20.39
CA VAL A 269 -12.64 -3.33 -20.36
C VAL A 269 -12.49 -2.39 -19.17
N VAL A 270 -11.49 -2.64 -18.35
CA VAL A 270 -11.17 -1.83 -17.17
C VAL A 270 -9.86 -1.10 -17.45
N ALA A 271 -9.84 0.21 -17.23
CA ALA A 271 -8.64 1.03 -17.29
C ALA A 271 -8.25 1.45 -15.88
N ASN A 272 -7.01 1.16 -15.49
CA ASN A 272 -6.47 1.55 -14.20
C ASN A 272 -6.09 3.04 -14.21
N LYS A 273 -6.41 3.75 -13.13
CA LYS A 273 -6.07 5.17 -12.92
C LYS A 273 -5.34 5.40 -11.60
N PHE A 274 -4.72 4.35 -11.03
CA PHE A 274 -4.03 4.42 -9.74
C PHE A 274 -2.85 5.38 -9.76
N VAL A 275 -2.21 5.58 -10.92
CA VAL A 275 -1.14 6.57 -11.10
C VAL A 275 -1.63 8.00 -10.82
N ASN A 276 -2.93 8.28 -10.99
CA ASN A 276 -3.47 9.63 -10.83
C ASN A 276 -3.49 10.07 -9.37
N ALA A 277 -3.33 9.15 -8.41
CA ALA A 277 -3.07 9.55 -7.02
C ALA A 277 -1.83 10.43 -6.86
N LYS A 278 -0.84 10.34 -7.75
CA LYS A 278 0.34 11.21 -7.69
C LYS A 278 -0.01 12.69 -7.74
N ALA A 279 -1.03 13.06 -8.51
CA ALA A 279 -1.48 14.45 -8.61
C ALA A 279 -2.12 14.96 -7.31
N ARG A 280 -2.46 14.05 -6.38
CA ARG A 280 -3.15 14.34 -5.11
C ARG A 280 -2.24 14.21 -3.89
N VAL A 281 -0.98 13.81 -4.09
CA VAL A 281 -0.05 13.51 -3.00
C VAL A 281 1.21 14.35 -3.18
N LYS A 282 1.67 14.96 -2.10
CA LYS A 282 2.89 15.76 -2.11
C LYS A 282 4.11 14.88 -2.37
N ILE A 283 4.83 15.19 -3.45
CA ILE A 283 6.11 14.57 -3.78
C ILE A 283 7.20 15.30 -2.99
N VAL A 284 8.07 14.53 -2.35
CA VAL A 284 9.20 15.06 -1.59
C VAL A 284 10.48 14.68 -2.32
N ASP A 285 11.22 15.69 -2.75
CA ASP A 285 12.60 15.51 -3.18
C ASP A 285 13.49 15.26 -1.96
N LEU A 286 14.06 14.06 -1.90
CA LEU A 286 14.83 13.61 -0.75
C LEU A 286 16.20 14.30 -0.66
N ALA A 287 16.64 15.01 -1.70
CA ALA A 287 17.84 15.84 -1.60
C ALA A 287 17.62 17.06 -0.68
N ASN A 288 16.39 17.60 -0.64
CA ASN A 288 16.05 18.84 0.05
C ASN A 288 15.37 18.63 1.42
N HIS A 289 14.96 17.40 1.75
CA HIS A 289 14.28 17.10 3.02
C HIS A 289 15.23 17.10 4.25
N ARG A 290 16.54 17.27 4.05
CA ARG A 290 17.57 17.26 5.11
C ARG A 290 17.58 18.49 6.03
N THR A 291 16.87 19.57 5.73
CA THR A 291 17.04 20.87 6.42
C THR A 291 15.99 21.21 7.48
N GLY A 292 14.97 20.37 7.68
CA GLY A 292 13.90 20.61 8.65
C GLY A 292 14.18 20.12 10.07
N SER A 293 15.37 20.38 10.64
CA SER A 293 15.52 20.32 12.11
C SER A 293 14.96 21.63 12.67
N PRO A 294 14.03 21.61 13.63
CA PRO A 294 13.63 22.85 14.29
C PRO A 294 14.87 23.43 14.96
N SER A 295 15.29 24.61 14.54
CA SER A 295 16.30 25.35 15.26
C SER A 295 15.76 25.55 16.67
N LYS A 296 16.43 24.94 17.65
CA LYS A 296 16.33 25.42 19.02
C LYS A 296 16.78 26.87 18.96
N LYS A 297 15.85 27.81 18.98
CA LYS A 297 16.16 29.17 19.42
C LYS A 297 16.69 29.01 20.83
N SER A 298 18.00 29.12 20.93
CA SER A 298 18.74 29.34 22.16
C SER A 298 18.14 30.53 22.86
N ALA A 299 17.39 30.27 23.93
CA ALA A 299 17.23 31.23 25.00
C ALA A 299 18.60 31.32 25.73
N GLN A 300 19.46 32.20 25.22
CA GLN A 300 20.36 33.01 26.03
C GLN A 300 19.67 34.39 26.02
N GLY A 301 19.22 34.96 27.13
CA GLY A 301 19.95 35.12 28.38
C GLY A 301 20.59 36.50 28.38
N SER A 302 19.78 37.53 28.62
CA SER A 302 20.12 38.86 29.16
C SER A 302 18.82 39.50 29.63
#